data_AF-A0A356XF30-F1
#
_entry.id   AF-A0A356XF30-F1
#
_cell.length_a   1.000
_cell.length_b   1.000
_cell.length_c   1.000
_cell.angle_alpha   90.00
_cell.angle_beta   90.00
_cell.angle_gamma   90.00
#
_symmetry.space_group_name_H-M   'P 1'
#
loop_
_entity.id
_entity.type
_entity.pdbx_description
1 polymer ?
#
loop_
_entity_poly.entity_id
_entity_poly.type
_entity_poly.pdbx_seq_one_letter_code
_entity_poly.pdbx_strand_id
1 'polypeptide(L)'
;MTSKRRTFTKQFKQEAVALATAADRPVSEIERDLGLPRGLLYRWRRELASDGEHAFPGHGSLKPDDEEMRRLRRENDLLREERDILKKALGIFSQERRR
;
A
#
# COMPACT_ATOMS: atom_id res chain seq x y z
N MET A 1 -16.10 -23.76 0.08
CA MET A 1 -15.03 -23.88 -0.93
C MET A 1 -14.46 -22.49 -1.19
N THR A 2 -13.19 -22.24 -0.85
CA THR A 2 -12.54 -20.94 -1.08
C THR A 2 -12.20 -20.79 -2.56
N SER A 3 -12.94 -19.94 -3.29
CA SER A 3 -12.64 -19.61 -4.67
C SER A 3 -11.24 -18.98 -4.77
N LYS A 4 -10.39 -19.52 -5.65
CA LYS A 4 -9.04 -18.99 -5.92
C LYS A 4 -9.19 -17.55 -6.44
N ARG A 5 -8.63 -16.57 -5.73
CA ARG A 5 -8.69 -15.16 -6.12
C ARG A 5 -8.04 -14.99 -7.49
N ARG A 6 -8.78 -14.43 -8.46
CA ARG A 6 -8.25 -14.07 -9.77
C ARG A 6 -7.25 -12.92 -9.63
N THR A 7 -6.07 -13.09 -10.20
CA THR A 7 -5.01 -12.10 -10.26
C THR A 7 -4.95 -11.51 -11.66
N PHE A 8 -4.87 -10.19 -11.76
CA PHE A 8 -4.75 -9.47 -13.02
C PHE A 8 -3.45 -8.68 -13.04
N THR A 9 -2.78 -8.62 -14.20
CA THR A 9 -1.56 -7.85 -14.39
C THR A 9 -1.85 -6.35 -14.31
N LYS A 10 -0.83 -5.53 -13.99
CA LYS A 10 -0.95 -4.06 -13.96
C LYS A 10 -1.45 -3.53 -15.30
N GLN A 11 -0.84 -3.99 -16.39
CA GLN A 11 -1.18 -3.61 -17.76
C GLN A 11 -2.66 -3.91 -18.07
N PHE A 12 -3.14 -5.12 -17.78
CA PHE A 12 -4.54 -5.47 -18.02
C PHE A 12 -5.52 -4.53 -17.29
N LYS A 13 -5.21 -4.18 -16.03
CA LYS A 13 -6.06 -3.27 -15.26
C LYS A 13 -6.08 -1.87 -15.86
N GLN A 14 -4.93 -1.36 -16.31
CA GLN A 14 -4.83 -0.05 -16.96
C GLN A 14 -5.61 -0.02 -18.28
N GLU A 15 -5.42 -1.01 -19.14
CA GLU A 15 -6.13 -1.14 -20.42
C GLU A 15 -7.63 -1.28 -20.21
N ALA A 16 -8.07 -2.08 -19.24
CA ALA A 16 -9.49 -2.25 -18.94
C ALA A 16 -10.15 -0.96 -18.42
N VAL A 17 -9.43 -0.16 -17.61
CA VAL A 17 -9.91 1.16 -17.17
C VAL A 17 -9.91 2.17 -18.32
N ALA A 18 -8.92 2.14 -19.21
CA ALA A 18 -8.87 2.99 -20.40
C ALA A 18 -10.04 2.68 -21.34
N LEU A 19 -10.30 1.39 -21.61
CA LEU A 19 -11.46 0.94 -22.40
C LEU A 19 -12.78 1.43 -21.77
N ALA A 20 -12.93 1.28 -20.46
CA ALA A 20 -14.14 1.71 -19.75
C ALA A 20 -14.33 3.23 -19.71
N THR A 21 -13.27 4.00 -19.94
CA THR A 21 -13.32 5.47 -20.00
C THR A 21 -13.59 5.97 -21.41
N ALA A 22 -13.07 5.27 -22.43
CA ALA A 22 -13.25 5.64 -23.84
C ALA A 22 -14.57 5.13 -24.45
N ALA A 23 -15.13 4.06 -23.90
CA ALA A 23 -16.36 3.48 -24.42
C ALA A 23 -17.60 4.30 -24.01
N ASP A 24 -18.47 4.57 -24.97
CA ASP A 24 -19.81 5.16 -24.74
C ASP A 24 -20.83 4.07 -24.35
N ARG A 25 -20.44 3.18 -23.44
CA ARG A 25 -21.25 2.05 -22.97
C ARG A 25 -21.16 1.91 -21.46
N PRO A 26 -22.18 1.33 -20.79
CA PRO A 26 -22.16 1.17 -19.35
C PRO A 26 -20.97 0.33 -18.88
N VAL A 27 -20.28 0.77 -17.83
CA VAL A 27 -19.14 0.04 -17.22
C VAL A 27 -19.53 -1.40 -16.84
N SER A 28 -20.78 -1.63 -16.45
CA SER A 28 -21.28 -2.98 -16.11
C SER A 28 -21.43 -3.93 -17.30
N GLU A 29 -21.57 -3.40 -18.52
CA GLU A 29 -21.52 -4.20 -19.76
C GLU A 29 -20.07 -4.60 -20.04
N ILE A 30 -19.15 -3.64 -19.96
CA ILE A 30 -17.71 -3.86 -20.16
C ILE A 30 -17.15 -4.85 -19.14
N GLU A 31 -17.57 -4.77 -17.87
CA GLU A 31 -17.23 -5.76 -16.86
C GLU A 31 -17.68 -7.16 -17.27
N ARG A 32 -18.87 -7.31 -17.85
CA ARG A 32 -19.40 -8.60 -18.29
C ARG A 32 -18.62 -9.16 -19.48
N ASP A 33 -18.33 -8.32 -20.47
CA ASP A 33 -17.57 -8.69 -21.66
C ASP A 33 -16.15 -9.15 -21.30
N LEU A 34 -15.51 -8.47 -20.34
CA LEU A 34 -14.20 -8.83 -19.81
C LEU A 34 -14.25 -9.97 -18.77
N GLY A 35 -15.46 -10.48 -18.47
CA GLY A 35 -15.68 -11.51 -17.45
C GLY A 35 -15.22 -11.08 -16.05
N LEU A 36 -15.30 -9.78 -15.73
CA LEU A 36 -14.96 -9.19 -14.45
C LEU A 36 -16.17 -9.15 -13.51
N PRO A 37 -15.97 -9.30 -12.18
CA PRO A 37 -16.99 -9.02 -11.19
C PRO A 37 -17.51 -7.58 -11.29
N ARG A 38 -18.81 -7.41 -11.04
CA ARG A 38 -19.44 -6.09 -11.02
C ARG A 38 -18.77 -5.16 -10.00
N GLY A 39 -18.47 -3.92 -10.41
CA GLY A 39 -17.85 -2.90 -9.57
C GLY A 39 -16.32 -2.94 -9.52
N LEU A 40 -15.69 -3.93 -10.15
CA LEU A 40 -14.23 -4.06 -10.15
C LEU A 40 -13.56 -2.94 -10.97
N LEU A 41 -14.14 -2.54 -12.10
CA LEU A 41 -13.60 -1.45 -12.92
C LEU A 41 -13.74 -0.09 -12.23
N TYR A 42 -14.84 0.13 -11.51
CA TYR A 42 -15.01 1.34 -10.68
C TYR A 42 -13.94 1.44 -9.59
N ARG A 43 -13.62 0.31 -8.95
CA ARG A 43 -12.55 0.23 -7.97
C ARG A 43 -11.19 0.55 -8.60
N TRP A 44 -10.85 -0.07 -9.72
CA TRP A 44 -9.58 0.19 -10.40
C TRP A 44 -9.46 1.62 -10.91
N ARG A 45 -10.55 2.23 -11.38
CA ARG A 45 -10.58 3.64 -11.76
C ARG A 45 -10.28 4.55 -10.56
N ARG A 46 -10.79 4.22 -9.38
CA ARG A 46 -10.49 4.95 -8.14
C ARG A 46 -9.01 4.78 -7.74
N GLU A 47 -8.51 3.55 -7.76
CA GLU A 47 -7.10 3.25 -7.45
C GLU A 47 -6.15 4.00 -8.41
N LEU A 48 -6.48 4.04 -9.70
CA LEU A 48 -5.70 4.79 -10.69
C LEU A 48 -5.80 6.31 -10.49
N ALA A 49 -6.97 6.83 -10.12
CA ALA A 49 -7.14 8.26 -9.83
C ALA A 49 -6.43 8.71 -8.56
N SER A 50 -6.33 7.85 -7.53
CA SER A 50 -5.64 8.17 -6.28
C SER A 50 -4.12 7.99 -6.39
N ASP A 51 -3.67 6.93 -7.05
CA ASP A 51 -2.27 6.49 -6.98
C ASP A 51 -1.50 6.64 -8.30
N GLY A 52 -2.17 6.99 -9.40
CA GLY A 52 -1.56 7.21 -10.72
C GLY A 52 -0.67 6.05 -11.16
N GLU A 53 0.60 6.35 -11.44
CA GLU A 53 1.60 5.36 -11.86
C GLU A 53 1.92 4.31 -10.79
N HIS A 54 1.64 4.61 -9.52
CA HIS A 54 1.82 3.67 -8.39
C HIS A 54 0.59 2.80 -8.15
N ALA A 55 -0.47 2.96 -8.94
CA ALA A 55 -1.62 2.07 -8.89
C ALA A 55 -1.22 0.62 -9.22
N PHE A 56 -1.87 -0.32 -8.54
CA PHE A 56 -1.67 -1.76 -8.69
C PHE A 56 -0.24 -2.26 -8.40
N PRO A 57 0.33 -2.01 -7.20
CA PRO A 57 1.71 -2.39 -6.85
C PRO A 57 1.95 -3.92 -6.85
N GLY A 58 0.90 -4.74 -6.99
CA GLY A 58 1.00 -6.20 -6.97
C GLY A 58 0.82 -6.79 -5.58
N HIS A 59 0.88 -8.12 -5.45
CA HIS A 59 0.73 -8.78 -4.17
C HIS A 59 2.08 -8.81 -3.44
N GLY A 60 2.17 -8.13 -2.28
CA GLY A 60 3.36 -8.11 -1.43
C GLY A 60 4.28 -6.90 -1.61
N SER A 61 4.04 -6.06 -2.62
CA SER A 61 4.68 -4.75 -2.73
C SER A 61 3.82 -3.71 -2.04
N LEU A 62 4.41 -2.96 -1.13
CA LEU A 62 3.74 -1.79 -0.55
C LEU A 62 3.84 -0.63 -1.55
N LYS A 63 2.97 0.37 -1.40
CA LYS A 63 3.18 1.64 -2.12
C LYS A 63 4.49 2.26 -1.62
N PRO A 64 5.21 3.04 -2.46
CA PRO A 64 6.44 3.71 -2.02
C PRO A 64 6.27 4.50 -0.71
N ASP A 65 5.16 5.22 -0.57
CA ASP A 65 4.83 5.97 0.64
C ASP A 65 4.63 5.06 1.87
N ASP A 66 4.02 3.89 1.67
CA ASP A 66 3.82 2.90 2.74
C ASP A 66 5.14 2.22 3.13
N GLU A 67 6.06 2.03 2.18
CA GLU A 67 7.41 1.51 2.44
C GLU A 67 8.24 2.50 3.25
N GLU A 68 8.22 3.78 2.88
CA GLU A 68 8.94 4.82 3.61
C GLU A 68 8.33 5.02 5.00
N MET A 69 7.01 5.01 5.13
CA MET A 69 6.33 5.03 6.43
C MET A 69 6.76 3.86 7.33
N ARG A 70 6.87 2.65 6.75
CA ARG A 70 7.35 1.47 7.49
C ARG A 70 8.81 1.62 7.90
N ARG A 71 9.67 2.12 7.02
CA ARG A 71 11.08 2.37 7.31
C ARG A 71 11.23 3.39 8.44
N LEU A 72 10.56 4.53 8.33
CA LEU A 72 10.58 5.60 9.33
C LEU A 72 10.10 5.13 10.70
N ARG A 73 9.05 4.28 10.75
CA ARG A 73 8.59 3.69 12.03
C ARG A 73 9.67 2.84 12.68
N ARG A 74 10.33 1.97 11.91
CA ARG A 74 11.43 1.13 12.42
C ARG A 74 12.60 1.96 12.92
N GLU A 75 12.98 2.99 12.16
CA GLU A 75 14.05 3.90 12.57
C GLU A 75 13.68 4.66 13.85
N ASN A 76 12.44 5.14 13.96
CA ASN A 76 11.98 5.81 15.17
C ASN A 76 11.99 4.89 16.39
N ASP A 77 11.60 3.64 16.23
CA ASP A 77 11.61 2.65 17.30
C ASP A 77 13.04 2.36 17.78
N LEU A 78 13.99 2.18 16.85
CA LEU A 78 15.41 2.00 17.17
C LEU A 78 15.97 3.23 17.91
N LEU A 79 15.71 4.44 17.40
CA LEU A 79 16.17 5.68 18.03
C LEU A 79 15.59 5.87 19.44
N ARG A 80 14.33 5.44 19.66
CA ARG A 80 13.71 5.46 20.99
C ARG A 80 14.40 4.50 21.94
N GLU A 81 14.72 3.30 21.47
CA GLU A 81 15.43 2.30 22.25
C GLU A 81 16.84 2.79 22.63
N GLU A 82 17.62 3.30 21.67
CA GLU A 82 18.94 3.87 21.91
C GLU A 82 18.89 5.02 22.93
N ARG A 83 17.94 5.95 22.76
CA ARG A 83 17.72 7.05 23.70
C ARG A 83 17.40 6.52 25.10
N ASP A 84 16.58 5.48 25.22
CA ASP A 84 16.17 4.95 26.50
C ASP A 84 17.30 4.19 27.20
N ILE A 85 18.16 3.50 26.45
CA ILE A 85 19.41 2.92 26.95
C ILE A 85 20.33 4.01 27.47
N LEU A 86 20.53 5.09 26.70
CA LEU A 86 21.38 6.22 27.11
C LEU A 86 20.83 6.89 28.38
N LYS A 87 19.52 7.10 28.48
CA LYS A 87 18.88 7.64 29.69
C LYS A 87 19.10 6.75 30.91
N LYS A 88 18.96 5.43 30.76
CA LYS A 88 19.22 4.47 31.85
C LYS A 88 20.68 4.52 32.29
N ALA A 89 21.62 4.55 31.35
CA ALA A 89 23.05 4.66 31.64
C ALA A 89 23.38 5.94 32.40
N LEU A 90 22.90 7.10 31.93
CA LEU A 90 23.06 8.39 32.62
C LEU A 90 22.46 8.36 34.04
N GLY A 91 21.32 7.69 34.24
CA GLY A 91 20.73 7.48 35.55
C GLY A 91 21.67 6.76 36.52
N ILE A 92 22.36 5.71 36.07
CA ILE A 92 23.33 4.96 36.87
C ILE A 92 24.54 5.84 37.21
N PHE A 93 25.18 6.44 36.21
CA PHE A 93 26.39 7.25 36.41
C PHE A 93 26.15 8.53 37.23
N SER A 94 24.92 9.06 37.23
CA SER A 94 24.55 10.23 38.03
C SER A 94 24.18 9.90 39.49
N GLN A 95 23.84 8.64 39.79
CA GLN A 95 23.59 8.18 41.16
C GLN A 95 24.88 7.81 41.92
N GLU A 96 25.88 7.25 41.23
CA GLU A 96 27.18 6.92 41.85
C GLU A 96 27.94 8.15 42.36
N ARG A 97 27.76 9.32 41.71
CA ARG A 97 28.42 10.58 42.11
C ARG A 97 27.87 11.23 43.39
N ARG A 98 26.81 10.65 43.98
CA ARG A 98 26.09 11.20 45.15
C ARG A 98 26.33 10.41 46.45
N ARG A 99 27.27 9.46 46.44
CA ARG A 99 27.81 8.79 47.65
C ARG A 99 29.17 9.36 47.97
#